data_AF-A0A8H4XBP5-F1
#
_entry.id   AF-A0A8H4XBP5-F1
#
_cell.length_a   1.000
_cell.length_b   1.000
_cell.length_c   1.000
_cell.angle_alpha   90.00
_cell.angle_beta   90.00
_cell.angle_gamma   90.00
#
_symmetry.space_group_name_H-M   'P 1'
#
loop_
_entity.id
_entity.type
_entity.pdbx_description
1 polymer ?
#
loop_
_entity_poly.entity_id
_entity_poly.type
_entity_poly.pdbx_seq_one_letter_code
_entity_poly.pdbx_strand_id
1 'polypeptide(L)'
;MDSEDPSANSGALVLKTEEPEHQTEDVGARNRLTVATGRVMNAFQIVKGRMDPEAVEETRQYLADLKWVKDCVNPSSHPCYKKIKRRGTAGSPENYYYPHLLVLQAIWPENRTVRLVATAFGKYWDNADMKNGPAFYPILNDKDRELSLFRGEVLDIGIQSGEYDPDRDPDYRPRNKGPAPAYFDDESEDDEEVDIDQEEEEDGDAGDGDEGEATDNDPMDSEGKINDKDENAFDRVAEDLRARLQSVEEKKRKMQEWKSDYWKTKSQNYEKSSEEHKKKSEDDKAKAERYAKIASEYAKRRDKTSAVSNSIPSASVDEESGDGPPAKRARNDESVATEETA
;
A
#
# COMPACT_ATOMS: atom_id res chain seq x y z
N MET A 1 -55.50 41.86 43.49
CA MET A 1 -56.24 40.60 43.70
C MET A 1 -57.03 40.37 42.45
N ASP A 2 -56.71 39.26 41.80
CA ASP A 2 -57.48 38.56 40.77
C ASP A 2 -57.64 39.29 39.42
N SER A 3 -57.05 38.84 38.31
CA SER A 3 -57.15 37.56 37.59
C SER A 3 -57.87 37.86 36.27
N GLU A 4 -57.25 37.53 35.14
CA GLU A 4 -57.81 36.69 34.06
C GLU A 4 -57.17 36.98 32.69
N ASP A 5 -56.84 35.86 32.04
CA ASP A 5 -55.98 35.66 30.88
C ASP A 5 -56.54 36.14 29.54
N PRO A 6 -55.67 36.50 28.57
CA PRO A 6 -56.05 36.57 27.17
C PRO A 6 -55.95 35.21 26.46
N SER A 7 -57.13 34.72 26.06
CA SER A 7 -57.46 34.14 24.75
C SER A 7 -56.40 33.27 24.06
N ALA A 8 -56.63 31.96 24.13
CA ALA A 8 -55.95 30.92 23.37
C ALA A 8 -55.99 31.16 21.85
N ASN A 9 -54.81 31.15 21.23
CA ASN A 9 -54.60 31.08 19.80
C ASN A 9 -54.41 29.60 19.41
N SER A 10 -55.39 29.01 18.73
CA SER A 10 -55.36 27.63 18.23
C SER A 10 -54.43 27.52 17.02
N GLY A 11 -53.14 27.31 17.27
CA GLY A 11 -52.18 26.82 16.27
C GLY A 11 -52.15 25.30 16.27
N ALA A 12 -52.86 24.67 15.33
CA ALA A 12 -52.77 23.24 15.07
C ALA A 12 -51.38 22.90 14.50
N LEU A 13 -50.45 22.53 15.39
CA LEU A 13 -49.18 21.91 15.01
C LEU A 13 -49.45 20.44 14.68
N VAL A 14 -49.54 20.15 13.39
CA VAL A 14 -49.48 18.80 12.84
C VAL A 14 -48.08 18.26 13.13
N LEU A 15 -47.96 17.50 14.23
CA LEU A 15 -46.81 16.63 14.47
C LEU A 15 -46.87 15.52 13.44
N LYS A 16 -46.15 15.70 12.33
CA LYS A 16 -45.68 14.57 11.52
C LYS A 16 -44.70 13.81 12.39
N THR A 17 -45.19 12.75 13.00
CA THR A 17 -44.35 11.69 13.57
C THR A 17 -43.67 11.02 12.37
N GLU A 18 -42.49 11.49 12.02
CA GLU A 18 -41.58 10.75 11.15
C GLU A 18 -41.16 9.49 11.93
N GLU A 19 -41.69 8.35 11.51
CA GLU A 19 -41.25 7.04 11.94
C GLU A 19 -39.74 6.92 11.68
N PRO A 20 -38.92 6.56 12.68
CA PRO A 20 -37.52 6.29 12.42
C PRO A 20 -37.42 5.03 11.56
N GLU A 21 -36.94 5.22 10.33
CA GLU A 21 -36.58 4.15 9.42
C GLU A 21 -35.73 3.09 10.15
N HIS A 22 -36.24 1.86 10.15
CA HIS A 22 -35.57 0.67 10.66
C HIS A 22 -34.25 0.47 9.91
N GLN A 23 -33.15 1.00 10.44
CA GLN A 23 -31.81 0.60 10.05
C GLN A 23 -31.58 -0.82 10.56
N THR A 24 -31.81 -1.81 9.70
CA THR A 24 -31.26 -3.16 9.87
C THR A 24 -29.75 -3.06 9.70
N GLU A 25 -29.04 -2.65 10.75
CA GLU A 25 -27.59 -2.80 10.79
C GLU A 25 -27.28 -4.30 10.63
N ASP A 26 -26.49 -4.63 9.60
CA ASP A 26 -26.00 -5.98 9.34
C ASP A 26 -25.35 -6.55 10.61
N VAL A 27 -26.04 -7.48 11.26
CA VAL A 27 -25.57 -8.15 12.50
C VAL A 27 -24.22 -8.82 12.27
N GLY A 28 -23.95 -9.27 11.04
CA GLY A 28 -22.66 -9.81 10.61
C GLY A 28 -21.54 -8.78 10.66
N ALA A 29 -21.76 -7.57 10.12
CA ALA A 29 -20.79 -6.47 10.19
C ALA A 29 -20.43 -6.11 11.64
N ARG A 30 -21.44 -6.01 12.50
CA ARG A 30 -21.25 -5.65 13.91
C ARG A 30 -20.44 -6.71 14.67
N ASN A 31 -20.65 -7.99 14.36
CA ASN A 31 -19.86 -9.08 14.91
C ASN A 31 -18.40 -9.06 14.41
N ARG A 32 -18.16 -8.84 13.11
CA ARG A 32 -16.80 -8.71 12.54
C ARG A 32 -16.00 -7.59 13.18
N LEU A 33 -16.61 -6.42 13.34
CA LEU A 33 -16.03 -5.25 14.01
C LEU A 33 -15.64 -5.53 15.47
N THR A 34 -16.52 -6.21 16.21
CA THR A 34 -16.27 -6.58 17.61
C THR A 34 -15.10 -7.56 17.72
N VAL A 35 -15.06 -8.59 16.86
CA VAL A 35 -13.96 -9.56 16.80
C VAL A 35 -12.65 -8.88 16.42
N ALA A 36 -12.64 -8.04 15.39
CA ALA A 36 -11.46 -7.26 14.97
C ALA A 36 -10.94 -6.39 16.12
N THR A 37 -11.85 -5.74 16.85
CA THR A 37 -11.49 -4.92 18.01
C THR A 37 -10.85 -5.73 19.12
N GLY A 38 -11.43 -6.90 19.44
CA GLY A 38 -10.84 -7.82 20.40
C GLY A 38 -9.44 -8.30 20.01
N ARG A 39 -9.23 -8.62 18.73
CA ARG A 39 -7.91 -9.03 18.21
C ARG A 39 -6.86 -7.92 18.35
N VAL A 40 -7.19 -6.68 17.98
CA VAL A 40 -6.28 -5.53 18.07
C VAL A 40 -5.91 -5.25 19.52
N MET A 41 -6.88 -5.27 20.44
CA MET A 41 -6.61 -5.06 21.86
C MET A 41 -5.74 -6.17 22.46
N ASN A 42 -5.96 -7.43 22.06
CA ASN A 42 -5.10 -8.54 22.47
C ASN A 42 -3.67 -8.36 21.94
N ALA A 43 -3.51 -8.05 20.66
CA ALA A 43 -2.21 -7.76 20.06
C ALA A 43 -1.48 -6.61 20.77
N PHE A 44 -2.22 -5.56 21.16
CA PHE A 44 -1.66 -4.47 21.96
C PHE A 44 -1.17 -4.94 23.32
N GLN A 45 -1.93 -5.78 24.05
CA GLN A 45 -1.47 -6.31 25.35
C GLN A 45 -0.19 -7.15 25.21
N ILE A 46 -0.05 -7.91 24.13
CA ILE A 46 1.16 -8.70 23.85
C ILE A 46 2.36 -7.77 23.65
N VAL A 47 2.20 -6.72 22.84
CA VAL A 47 3.31 -5.87 22.43
C VAL A 47 3.70 -4.83 23.48
N LYS A 48 2.75 -4.38 24.31
CA LYS A 48 2.93 -3.34 25.34
C LYS A 48 4.11 -3.62 26.28
N GLY A 49 4.38 -4.90 26.59
CA GLY A 49 5.47 -5.27 27.49
C GLY A 49 6.87 -5.14 26.86
N ARG A 50 6.94 -4.95 25.54
CA ARG A 50 8.19 -4.86 24.76
C ARG A 50 8.48 -3.45 24.26
N MET A 51 7.48 -2.56 24.28
CA MET A 51 7.55 -1.19 23.80
C MET A 51 8.11 -0.23 24.87
N ASP A 52 8.74 0.84 24.41
CA ASP A 52 9.00 2.00 25.26
C ASP A 52 7.68 2.60 25.82
N PRO A 53 7.65 3.09 27.08
CA PRO A 53 6.44 3.68 27.67
C PRO A 53 5.80 4.82 26.86
N GLU A 54 6.58 5.62 26.13
CA GLU A 54 6.03 6.67 25.27
C GLU A 54 5.35 6.08 24.04
N ALA A 55 5.94 5.07 23.41
CA ALA A 55 5.33 4.32 22.31
C ALA A 55 4.05 3.58 22.74
N VAL A 56 4.01 3.08 23.98
CA VAL A 56 2.80 2.47 24.57
C VAL A 56 1.68 3.51 24.67
N GLU A 57 1.98 4.71 25.18
CA GLU A 57 0.99 5.77 25.36
C GLU A 57 0.46 6.27 24.01
N GLU A 58 1.34 6.48 23.04
CA GLU A 58 0.97 6.90 21.70
C GLU A 58 0.12 5.83 20.99
N THR A 59 0.48 4.55 21.11
CA THR A 59 -0.34 3.45 20.60
C THR A 59 -1.70 3.41 21.29
N ARG A 60 -1.75 3.59 22.62
CA ARG A 60 -2.99 3.60 23.39
C ARG A 60 -3.91 4.73 22.92
N GLN A 61 -3.37 5.93 22.73
CA GLN A 61 -4.12 7.08 22.26
C GLN A 61 -4.64 6.86 20.83
N TYR A 62 -3.79 6.34 19.94
CA TYR A 62 -4.20 5.98 18.58
C TYR A 62 -5.34 4.95 18.56
N LEU A 63 -5.27 3.93 19.42
CA LEU A 63 -6.30 2.91 19.51
C LEU A 63 -7.61 3.47 20.10
N ALA A 64 -7.53 4.38 21.07
CA ALA A 64 -8.67 5.03 21.70
C ALA A 64 -9.43 5.98 20.77
N ASP A 65 -8.76 6.55 19.77
CA ASP A 65 -9.38 7.41 18.76
C ASP A 65 -10.38 6.66 17.86
N LEU A 66 -10.34 5.32 17.83
CA LEU A 66 -11.19 4.42 17.02
C LEU A 66 -11.25 4.73 15.51
N LYS A 67 -10.44 5.68 15.00
CA LYS A 67 -10.35 6.05 13.57
C LYS A 67 -9.95 4.89 12.66
N TRP A 68 -9.40 3.82 13.24
CA TRP A 68 -8.99 2.61 12.56
C TRP A 68 -10.11 1.57 12.48
N VAL A 69 -11.15 1.67 13.31
CA VAL A 69 -12.25 0.70 13.36
C VAL A 69 -13.11 0.88 12.12
N LYS A 70 -13.01 -0.08 11.20
CA LYS A 70 -13.81 -0.10 9.98
C LYS A 70 -14.12 -1.53 9.60
N ASP A 71 -15.38 -1.80 9.21
CA ASP A 71 -15.71 -3.08 8.61
C ASP A 71 -15.05 -3.15 7.24
N CYS A 72 -14.10 -4.07 7.11
CA CYS A 72 -13.33 -4.30 5.90
C CYS A 72 -13.12 -5.80 5.81
N VAL A 73 -13.39 -6.39 4.64
CA VAL A 73 -13.16 -7.82 4.40
C VAL A 73 -11.68 -8.07 4.14
N ASN A 74 -11.03 -7.15 3.44
CA ASN A 74 -9.64 -7.25 3.02
C ASN A 74 -8.74 -6.13 3.61
N PRO A 75 -7.43 -6.36 3.76
CA PRO A 75 -6.50 -5.33 4.25
C PRO A 75 -6.42 -4.12 3.32
N SER A 76 -6.53 -4.33 2.00
CA SER A 76 -6.35 -3.29 0.98
C SER A 76 -7.37 -2.15 1.09
N SER A 77 -8.60 -2.46 1.52
CA SER A 77 -9.66 -1.47 1.74
C SER A 77 -9.52 -0.71 3.06
N HIS A 78 -8.73 -1.24 4.01
CA HIS A 78 -8.59 -0.72 5.37
C HIS A 78 -7.84 0.62 5.43
N PRO A 79 -8.27 1.59 6.27
CA PRO A 79 -7.65 2.91 6.35
C PRO A 79 -6.16 2.87 6.72
N CYS A 80 -5.75 1.93 7.60
CA CYS A 80 -4.34 1.81 7.98
C CYS A 80 -3.46 1.40 6.79
N TYR A 81 -3.91 0.45 5.98
CA TYR A 81 -3.18 0.04 4.77
C TYR A 81 -3.12 1.19 3.76
N LYS A 82 -4.24 1.90 3.56
CA LYS A 82 -4.27 3.08 2.69
C LYS A 82 -3.30 4.16 3.15
N LYS A 83 -3.14 4.40 4.45
CA LYS A 83 -2.16 5.38 4.96
C LYS A 83 -0.72 4.94 4.70
N ILE A 84 -0.40 3.65 4.88
CA ILE A 84 0.91 3.09 4.57
C ILE A 84 1.21 3.18 3.07
N LYS A 85 0.22 2.87 2.20
CA LYS A 85 0.37 2.86 0.74
C LYS A 85 0.31 4.26 0.09
N ARG A 86 -0.58 5.15 0.55
CA ARG A 86 -0.86 6.45 -0.11
C ARG A 86 0.26 7.48 -0.03
N ARG A 87 1.22 7.34 0.88
CA ARG A 87 2.24 8.37 1.12
C ARG A 87 3.65 8.02 0.61
N GLY A 88 3.84 6.99 -0.22
CA GLY A 88 5.11 6.86 -0.93
C GLY A 88 5.36 5.59 -1.74
N THR A 89 6.20 5.78 -2.75
CA THR A 89 7.06 4.78 -3.40
C THR A 89 7.85 3.98 -2.34
N ALA A 90 8.11 2.71 -2.64
CA ALA A 90 8.83 1.80 -1.75
C ALA A 90 10.19 2.38 -1.31
N GLY A 91 10.32 2.75 -0.04
CA GLY A 91 11.56 3.26 0.54
C GLY A 91 11.45 4.51 1.43
N SER A 92 10.28 5.14 1.58
CA SER A 92 10.12 6.28 2.48
C SER A 92 9.78 5.84 3.92
N PRO A 93 10.63 6.16 4.92
CA PRO A 93 10.39 5.84 6.34
C PRO A 93 9.09 6.43 6.89
N GLU A 94 8.69 7.61 6.41
CA GLU A 94 7.56 8.43 6.91
C GLU A 94 6.20 7.71 6.88
N ASN A 95 6.15 6.57 6.19
CA ASN A 95 4.96 5.76 6.00
C ASN A 95 4.90 4.56 6.95
N TYR A 96 5.97 4.31 7.70
CA TYR A 96 6.12 3.17 8.61
C TYR A 96 5.73 3.49 10.04
N TYR A 97 4.55 4.11 10.22
CA TYR A 97 3.95 4.31 11.54
C TYR A 97 3.48 2.98 12.12
N TYR A 98 4.11 2.52 13.20
CA TYR A 98 3.91 1.16 13.73
C TYR A 98 2.47 0.85 14.14
N PRO A 99 1.70 1.73 14.80
CA PRO A 99 0.31 1.43 15.14
C PRO A 99 -0.59 1.08 13.95
N HIS A 100 -0.29 1.58 12.75
CA HIS A 100 -0.99 1.13 11.53
C HIS A 100 -0.69 -0.33 11.22
N LEU A 101 0.57 -0.75 11.34
CA LEU A 101 0.98 -2.15 11.14
C LEU A 101 0.34 -3.06 12.19
N LEU A 102 0.37 -2.66 13.46
CA LEU A 102 -0.20 -3.44 14.56
C LEU A 102 -1.66 -3.81 14.30
N VAL A 103 -2.47 -2.83 13.87
CA VAL A 103 -3.88 -3.06 13.53
C VAL A 103 -4.02 -4.06 12.38
N LEU A 104 -3.24 -3.91 11.31
CA LEU A 104 -3.31 -4.82 10.16
C LEU A 104 -2.90 -6.25 10.53
N GLN A 105 -1.82 -6.42 11.30
CA GLN A 105 -1.34 -7.73 11.75
C GLN A 105 -2.31 -8.41 12.70
N ALA A 106 -3.04 -7.66 13.52
CA ALA A 106 -4.01 -8.23 14.44
C ALA A 106 -5.29 -8.68 13.74
N ILE A 107 -5.79 -7.92 12.76
CA ILE A 107 -7.03 -8.25 12.05
C ILE A 107 -6.79 -9.38 11.04
N TRP A 108 -5.69 -9.32 10.27
CA TRP A 108 -5.35 -10.27 9.21
C TRP A 108 -3.93 -10.84 9.34
N PRO A 109 -3.65 -11.66 10.37
CA PRO A 109 -2.30 -12.17 10.64
C PRO A 109 -1.74 -13.05 9.51
N GLU A 110 -2.61 -13.80 8.82
CA GLU A 110 -2.21 -14.77 7.79
C GLU A 110 -2.21 -14.19 6.37
N ASN A 111 -2.71 -12.97 6.20
CA ASN A 111 -2.85 -12.39 4.88
C ASN A 111 -1.50 -12.02 4.26
N ARG A 112 -1.27 -12.46 3.01
CA ARG A 112 0.00 -12.24 2.28
C ARG A 112 0.38 -10.77 2.18
N THR A 113 -0.58 -9.88 1.91
CA THR A 113 -0.36 -8.43 1.78
C THR A 113 0.14 -7.84 3.09
N VAL A 114 -0.47 -8.21 4.22
CA VAL A 114 -0.03 -7.77 5.55
C VAL A 114 1.37 -8.30 5.87
N ARG A 115 1.69 -9.55 5.52
CA ARG A 115 3.04 -10.11 5.70
C ARG A 115 4.10 -9.39 4.85
N LEU A 116 3.76 -8.97 3.65
CA LEU A 116 4.66 -8.17 2.79
C LEU A 116 4.92 -6.79 3.40
N VAL A 117 3.87 -6.10 3.86
CA VAL A 117 4.02 -4.82 4.58
C VAL A 117 4.88 -5.01 5.83
N ALA A 118 4.60 -6.02 6.64
CA ALA A 118 5.38 -6.33 7.83
C ALA A 118 6.84 -6.68 7.51
N THR A 119 7.11 -7.29 6.36
CA THR A 119 8.49 -7.54 5.88
C THR A 119 9.20 -6.24 5.51
N ALA A 120 8.50 -5.26 4.92
CA ALA A 120 9.06 -3.95 4.64
C ALA A 120 9.40 -3.19 5.95
N PHE A 121 8.48 -3.22 6.92
CA PHE A 121 8.75 -2.72 8.27
C PHE A 121 9.94 -3.43 8.91
N GLY A 122 10.01 -4.76 8.80
CA GLY A 122 11.12 -5.53 9.34
C GLY A 122 12.48 -5.13 8.75
N LYS A 123 12.54 -4.76 7.46
CA LYS A 123 13.77 -4.20 6.86
C LYS A 123 14.11 -2.82 7.43
N TYR A 124 13.10 -1.97 7.61
CA TYR A 124 13.27 -0.62 8.16
C TYR A 124 13.75 -0.65 9.62
N TRP A 125 13.26 -1.61 10.41
CA TRP A 125 13.62 -1.81 11.81
C TRP A 125 14.84 -2.71 12.03
N ASP A 126 15.42 -3.27 10.96
CA ASP A 126 16.47 -4.30 11.03
C ASP A 126 16.06 -5.55 11.86
N ASN A 127 14.77 -5.94 11.75
CA ASN A 127 14.20 -7.11 12.40
C ASN A 127 13.29 -7.89 11.43
N ALA A 128 13.86 -8.92 10.80
CA ALA A 128 13.16 -9.76 9.82
C ALA A 128 11.97 -10.55 10.41
N ASP A 129 11.95 -10.77 11.72
CA ASP A 129 10.93 -11.59 12.39
C ASP A 129 9.62 -10.83 12.61
N MET A 130 9.59 -9.51 12.44
CA MET A 130 8.36 -8.70 12.55
C MET A 130 7.23 -9.19 11.62
N LYS A 131 7.57 -9.86 10.51
CA LYS A 131 6.57 -10.45 9.59
C LYS A 131 5.73 -11.56 10.20
N ASN A 132 6.16 -12.11 11.34
CA ASN A 132 5.49 -13.21 12.04
C ASN A 132 4.43 -12.72 13.03
N GLY A 133 4.28 -11.41 13.20
CA GLY A 133 3.17 -10.79 13.94
C GLY A 133 3.61 -9.89 15.10
N PRO A 134 2.63 -9.39 15.90
CA PRO A 134 2.86 -8.40 16.95
C PRO A 134 3.80 -8.89 18.06
N ALA A 135 3.80 -10.20 18.31
CA ALA A 135 4.67 -10.83 19.30
C ALA A 135 6.17 -10.68 18.95
N PHE A 136 6.53 -10.29 17.73
CA PHE A 136 7.91 -10.14 17.26
C PHE A 136 8.38 -8.69 17.20
N TYR A 137 7.70 -7.78 17.91
CA TYR A 137 8.18 -6.40 18.07
C TYR A 137 9.61 -6.38 18.64
N PRO A 138 10.56 -5.67 18.00
CA PRO A 138 11.94 -5.62 18.45
C PRO A 138 12.06 -4.90 19.79
N ILE A 139 12.92 -5.41 20.68
CA ILE A 139 13.31 -4.70 21.89
C ILE A 139 14.63 -4.00 21.55
N LEU A 140 14.58 -2.68 21.44
CA LEU A 140 15.75 -1.86 21.17
C LEU A 140 16.29 -1.29 22.47
N ASN A 141 17.62 -1.25 22.62
CA ASN A 141 18.26 -0.66 23.80
C ASN A 141 18.23 0.88 23.76
N ASP A 142 18.13 1.44 22.56
CA ASP A 142 18.06 2.88 22.31
C ASP A 142 16.59 3.29 22.12
N LYS A 143 16.07 3.99 23.13
CA LYS A 143 14.66 4.40 23.22
C LYS A 143 14.31 5.49 22.21
N ASP A 144 15.23 6.42 21.97
CA ASP A 144 15.01 7.51 21.02
C ASP A 144 14.96 6.93 19.60
N ARG A 145 15.86 5.99 19.30
CA ARG A 145 15.83 5.24 18.05
C ARG A 145 14.55 4.42 17.90
N GLU A 146 14.09 3.75 18.95
CA GLU A 146 12.82 3.02 18.94
C GLU A 146 11.66 3.95 18.60
N LEU A 147 11.58 5.11 19.24
CA LEU A 147 10.48 6.04 19.06
C LEU A 147 10.47 6.66 17.65
N SER A 148 11.64 7.00 17.10
CA SER A 148 11.75 7.46 15.71
C SER A 148 11.34 6.37 14.72
N LEU A 149 11.78 5.11 14.89
CA LEU A 149 11.32 3.98 14.07
C LEU A 149 9.81 3.73 14.22
N PHE A 150 9.29 3.88 15.44
CA PHE A 150 7.88 3.74 15.76
C PHE A 150 7.02 4.77 15.02
N ARG A 151 7.48 6.02 14.96
CA ARG A 151 6.82 7.13 14.25
C ARG A 151 7.01 7.09 12.74
N GLY A 152 7.94 6.27 12.24
CA GLY A 152 8.35 6.26 10.84
C GLY A 152 9.24 7.45 10.48
N GLU A 153 9.93 8.06 11.44
CA GLU A 153 10.82 9.18 11.14
C GLU A 153 12.01 8.71 10.31
N VAL A 154 12.46 9.55 9.37
CA VAL A 154 13.73 9.32 8.68
C VAL A 154 14.82 9.49 9.72
N LEU A 155 15.24 8.38 10.31
CA LEU A 155 16.46 8.36 11.06
C LEU A 155 17.59 8.64 10.08
N ASP A 156 18.45 9.60 10.42
CA ASP A 156 19.76 9.82 9.79
C ASP A 156 20.70 8.66 10.19
N ILE A 157 20.19 7.44 10.07
CA ILE A 157 21.01 6.23 10.11
C ILE A 157 21.89 6.42 8.90
N GLY A 158 23.14 6.75 9.15
CA GLY A 158 24.22 6.43 8.24
C GLY A 158 24.09 4.94 7.93
N ILE A 159 23.24 4.62 6.96
CA ILE A 159 23.53 3.56 6.02
C ILE A 159 24.95 3.94 5.64
N GLN A 160 25.91 3.18 6.15
CA GLN A 160 27.21 3.07 5.56
C GLN A 160 26.96 2.55 4.14
N SER A 161 26.45 3.42 3.27
CA SER A 161 26.82 3.45 1.87
C SER A 161 28.32 3.55 1.97
N GLY A 162 28.99 2.39 1.88
CA GLY A 162 30.41 2.25 2.19
C GLY A 162 31.12 3.49 1.69
N GLU A 163 31.66 4.26 2.64
CA GLU A 163 32.43 5.45 2.36
C GLU A 163 33.54 4.97 1.43
N TYR A 164 33.37 5.31 0.16
CA TYR A 164 34.23 4.91 -0.92
C TYR A 164 35.55 5.63 -0.67
N ASP A 165 36.50 4.89 -0.12
CA ASP A 165 37.90 5.29 -0.05
C ASP A 165 38.50 5.07 -1.46
N PRO A 166 38.67 6.14 -2.26
CA PRO A 166 39.13 6.03 -3.65
C PRO A 166 40.56 5.48 -3.76
N ASP A 167 41.31 5.43 -2.65
CA ASP A 167 42.72 5.05 -2.64
C ASP A 167 42.95 3.55 -2.41
N ARG A 168 41.90 2.78 -2.09
CA ARG A 168 42.06 1.39 -1.64
C ARG A 168 41.98 0.31 -2.73
N ASP A 169 41.50 0.64 -3.94
CA ASP A 169 41.42 -0.33 -5.03
C ASP A 169 41.35 0.34 -6.44
N PRO A 170 42.49 0.57 -7.12
CA PRO A 170 42.51 1.24 -8.42
C PRO A 170 41.90 0.40 -9.56
N ASP A 171 41.60 -0.88 -9.34
CA ASP A 171 41.05 -1.80 -10.35
C ASP A 171 39.54 -2.09 -10.16
N TYR A 172 38.88 -1.50 -9.16
CA TYR A 172 37.43 -1.65 -9.00
C TYR A 172 36.65 -0.84 -10.04
N ARG A 173 36.31 -1.47 -11.17
CA ARG A 173 35.31 -0.93 -12.11
C ARG A 173 33.93 -0.95 -11.44
N PRO A 174 33.22 0.19 -11.32
CA PRO A 174 31.85 0.19 -10.87
C PRO A 174 31.04 -0.61 -11.89
N ARG A 175 30.52 -1.76 -11.46
CA ARG A 175 29.47 -2.45 -12.19
C ARG A 175 28.30 -1.48 -12.18
N ASN A 176 28.05 -0.82 -13.31
CA ASN A 176 26.94 0.11 -13.50
C ASN A 176 25.72 -0.43 -12.75
N LYS A 177 25.31 0.29 -11.70
CA LYS A 177 23.99 0.15 -11.13
C LYS A 177 23.04 0.56 -12.25
N GLY A 178 22.55 -0.41 -13.02
CA GLY A 178 21.30 -0.23 -13.74
C GLY A 178 20.23 0.23 -12.74
N PRO A 179 19.15 0.87 -13.21
CA PRO A 179 18.05 1.27 -12.33
C PRO A 179 17.66 0.05 -11.48
N ALA A 180 17.59 0.26 -10.17
CA ALA A 180 17.12 -0.77 -9.25
C ALA A 180 15.81 -1.36 -9.82
N PRO A 181 15.66 -2.70 -9.88
CA PRO A 181 14.43 -3.27 -10.41
C PRO A 181 13.28 -2.70 -9.57
N ALA A 182 12.41 -1.94 -10.24
CA ALA A 182 11.14 -1.48 -9.70
C ALA A 182 10.26 -2.71 -9.46
N TYR A 183 10.53 -3.41 -8.37
CA TYR A 183 9.58 -4.31 -7.73
C TYR A 183 8.57 -3.40 -7.03
N PHE A 184 7.28 -3.57 -7.33
CA PHE A 184 6.14 -2.74 -6.90
C PHE A 184 5.75 -1.59 -7.83
N ASP A 185 5.50 -1.91 -9.10
CA ASP A 185 4.25 -1.49 -9.74
C ASP A 185 3.54 -2.77 -10.19
N ASP A 186 2.67 -3.26 -9.32
CA ASP A 186 1.66 -4.27 -9.62
C ASP A 186 0.31 -3.61 -9.34
N GLU A 187 -0.05 -2.68 -10.23
CA GLU A 187 -1.42 -2.20 -10.41
C GLU A 187 -2.13 -3.16 -11.39
N SER A 188 -2.61 -4.30 -10.88
CA SER A 188 -3.78 -5.01 -11.40
C SER A 188 -4.07 -6.24 -10.52
N GLU A 189 -4.60 -6.03 -9.33
CA GLU A 189 -5.43 -7.04 -8.67
C GLU A 189 -6.87 -6.52 -8.76
N ASP A 190 -7.46 -6.67 -9.96
CA ASP A 190 -8.90 -6.90 -10.07
C ASP A 190 -9.10 -8.33 -9.54
N ASP A 191 -9.32 -8.41 -8.23
CA ASP A 191 -9.89 -9.58 -7.58
C ASP A 191 -11.34 -9.70 -8.09
N GLU A 192 -11.52 -10.32 -9.27
CA GLU A 192 -12.81 -10.92 -9.61
C GLU A 192 -13.02 -12.08 -8.62
N GLU A 193 -13.76 -11.76 -7.56
CA GLU A 193 -14.26 -12.72 -6.59
C GLU A 193 -15.03 -13.82 -7.33
N VAL A 194 -14.59 -15.06 -7.12
CA VAL A 194 -15.38 -16.23 -7.49
C VAL A 194 -16.44 -16.33 -6.40
N ASP A 195 -17.65 -15.85 -6.68
CA ASP A 195 -18.84 -16.14 -5.86
C ASP A 195 -18.97 -17.66 -5.75
N ILE A 196 -18.60 -18.19 -4.59
CA ILE A 196 -18.92 -19.55 -4.18
C ILE A 196 -20.26 -19.43 -3.49
N ASP A 197 -21.33 -19.63 -4.25
CA ASP A 197 -22.65 -19.92 -3.72
C ASP A 197 -22.53 -21.15 -2.81
N GLN A 198 -22.45 -20.90 -1.50
CA GLN A 198 -22.76 -21.90 -0.50
C GLN A 198 -24.28 -22.02 -0.49
N GLU A 199 -24.79 -22.95 -1.30
CA GLU A 199 -26.13 -23.47 -1.09
C GLU A 199 -26.12 -24.20 0.27
N GLU A 200 -26.71 -23.55 1.26
CA GLU A 200 -27.00 -24.07 2.59
C GLU A 200 -27.94 -25.27 2.45
N GLU A 201 -27.48 -26.46 2.85
CA GLU A 201 -28.40 -27.58 3.10
C GLU A 201 -29.13 -27.32 4.41
N GLU A 202 -30.42 -27.03 4.27
CA GLU A 202 -31.39 -26.77 5.32
C GLU A 202 -31.83 -28.11 5.94
N ASP A 203 -31.06 -28.61 6.91
CA ASP A 203 -31.48 -29.73 7.76
C ASP A 203 -32.54 -29.25 8.77
N GLY A 204 -33.80 -29.31 8.35
CA GLY A 204 -34.97 -29.09 9.20
C GLY A 204 -35.13 -30.16 10.26
N ASP A 205 -34.52 -29.93 11.43
CA ASP A 205 -34.79 -30.60 12.71
C ASP A 205 -36.19 -30.22 13.21
N ALA A 206 -37.20 -31.02 12.84
CA ALA A 206 -38.53 -30.97 13.43
C ALA A 206 -38.61 -31.95 14.60
N GLY A 207 -38.13 -31.50 15.76
CA GLY A 207 -38.47 -32.10 17.04
C GLY A 207 -39.90 -31.74 17.45
N ASP A 208 -40.82 -32.70 17.35
CA ASP A 208 -42.08 -32.68 18.08
C ASP A 208 -42.23 -34.02 18.81
N GLY A 209 -42.44 -33.94 20.12
CA GLY A 209 -42.47 -35.09 21.01
C GLY A 209 -43.82 -35.80 20.96
N ASP A 210 -43.80 -37.12 21.15
CA ASP A 210 -44.92 -37.81 21.76
C ASP A 210 -44.47 -39.09 22.48
N GLU A 211 -45.04 -39.30 23.65
CA GLU A 211 -44.80 -40.40 24.57
C GLU A 211 -45.45 -41.68 24.02
N GLY A 212 -44.81 -42.85 24.17
CA GLY A 212 -45.51 -44.09 23.88
C GLY A 212 -44.69 -45.36 23.82
N GLU A 213 -44.69 -46.07 24.95
CA GLU A 213 -44.97 -47.51 25.02
C GLU A 213 -43.93 -48.51 24.49
N ALA A 214 -43.46 -49.35 25.42
CA ALA A 214 -42.59 -50.48 25.18
C ALA A 214 -43.30 -51.58 24.39
N THR A 215 -42.70 -52.03 23.29
CA THR A 215 -42.93 -53.38 22.74
C THR A 215 -41.62 -53.97 22.22
N ASP A 216 -41.19 -55.06 22.86
CA ASP A 216 -40.31 -56.08 22.30
C ASP A 216 -40.83 -56.54 20.93
N ASN A 217 -39.97 -56.67 19.91
CA ASN A 217 -40.14 -57.62 18.81
C ASN A 217 -38.84 -57.87 18.02
N ASP A 218 -38.75 -59.09 17.50
CA ASP A 218 -37.62 -59.85 16.96
C ASP A 218 -36.82 -59.24 15.78
N PRO A 219 -35.57 -59.69 15.56
CA PRO A 219 -34.83 -59.48 14.32
C PRO A 219 -35.21 -60.55 13.29
N MET A 220 -35.91 -60.17 12.23
CA MET A 220 -36.12 -60.99 11.03
C MET A 220 -35.55 -60.29 9.80
N ASP A 221 -34.41 -60.82 9.37
CA ASP A 221 -34.09 -61.24 8.01
C ASP A 221 -34.90 -60.58 6.87
N SER A 222 -34.28 -59.64 6.16
CA SER A 222 -34.73 -59.20 4.84
C SER A 222 -33.55 -58.76 3.98
N GLU A 223 -32.79 -59.74 3.51
CA GLU A 223 -31.96 -59.59 2.31
C GLU A 223 -32.86 -59.42 1.06
N GLY A 224 -32.49 -58.49 0.19
CA GLY A 224 -32.86 -58.55 -1.22
C GLY A 224 -33.94 -57.58 -1.70
N LYS A 225 -33.53 -56.34 -1.99
CA LYS A 225 -33.93 -55.54 -3.18
C LYS A 225 -33.17 -54.21 -3.15
N ILE A 226 -31.94 -54.23 -3.66
CA ILE A 226 -31.25 -53.00 -4.06
C ILE A 226 -31.97 -52.54 -5.34
N ASN A 227 -32.61 -51.38 -5.27
CA ASN A 227 -33.43 -50.86 -6.35
C ASN A 227 -32.53 -50.30 -7.46
N ASP A 228 -32.83 -50.63 -8.72
CA ASP A 228 -32.21 -50.07 -9.93
C ASP A 228 -32.30 -48.51 -10.03
N LYS A 229 -32.97 -47.85 -9.09
CA LYS A 229 -33.01 -46.38 -8.95
C LYS A 229 -31.71 -45.81 -8.39
N ASP A 230 -30.95 -46.59 -7.63
CA ASP A 230 -29.72 -46.13 -6.99
C ASP A 230 -28.57 -46.05 -8.00
N GLU A 231 -28.54 -46.94 -9.01
CA GLU A 231 -27.52 -46.91 -10.08
C GLU A 231 -27.56 -45.59 -10.88
N ASN A 232 -28.76 -45.06 -11.16
CA ASN A 232 -28.94 -43.80 -11.89
C ASN A 232 -28.57 -42.55 -11.06
N ALA A 233 -28.53 -42.66 -9.73
CA ALA A 233 -28.07 -41.57 -8.87
C ALA A 233 -26.54 -41.46 -8.90
N PHE A 234 -25.84 -42.60 -8.88
CA PHE A 234 -24.38 -42.63 -8.99
C PHE A 234 -23.87 -42.09 -10.32
N ASP A 235 -24.54 -42.41 -11.43
CA ASP A 235 -24.15 -41.89 -12.74
C ASP A 235 -24.30 -40.36 -12.83
N ARG A 236 -25.35 -39.79 -12.25
CA ARG A 236 -25.56 -38.32 -12.20
C ARG A 236 -24.49 -37.62 -11.37
N VAL A 237 -24.13 -38.19 -10.21
CA VAL A 237 -23.06 -37.65 -9.36
C VAL A 237 -21.72 -37.75 -10.10
N ALA A 238 -21.46 -38.85 -10.81
CA ALA A 238 -20.24 -39.01 -11.59
C ALA A 238 -20.15 -38.03 -12.77
N GLU A 239 -21.26 -37.75 -13.45
CA GLU A 239 -21.34 -36.74 -14.52
C GLU A 239 -21.12 -35.32 -14.00
N ASP A 240 -21.75 -34.94 -12.88
CA ASP A 240 -21.53 -33.64 -12.24
C ASP A 240 -20.07 -33.46 -11.81
N LEU A 241 -19.47 -34.50 -11.22
CA LEU A 241 -18.07 -34.45 -10.80
C LEU A 241 -17.12 -34.27 -12.00
N ARG A 242 -17.41 -34.92 -13.14
CA ARG A 242 -16.65 -34.72 -14.38
C ARG A 242 -16.81 -33.31 -14.93
N ALA A 243 -18.03 -32.75 -14.91
CA ALA A 243 -18.28 -31.38 -15.36
C ALA A 243 -17.54 -30.35 -14.48
N ARG A 244 -17.54 -30.54 -13.16
CA ARG A 244 -16.77 -29.72 -12.22
C ARG A 244 -15.27 -29.80 -12.49
N LEU A 245 -14.72 -30.99 -12.75
CA LEU A 245 -13.31 -31.17 -13.10
C LEU A 245 -12.95 -30.44 -14.40
N GLN A 246 -13.77 -30.55 -15.45
CA GLN A 246 -13.56 -29.83 -16.70
C GLN A 246 -13.60 -28.31 -16.51
N SER A 247 -14.53 -27.80 -15.69
CA SER A 247 -14.61 -26.37 -15.37
C SER A 247 -13.35 -25.87 -14.65
N VAL A 248 -12.85 -26.63 -13.68
CA VAL A 248 -11.60 -26.31 -12.96
C VAL A 248 -10.39 -26.34 -13.90
N GLU A 249 -10.31 -27.32 -14.81
CA GLU A 249 -9.25 -27.40 -15.81
C GLU A 249 -9.29 -26.21 -16.78
N GLU A 250 -10.47 -25.80 -17.23
CA GLU A 250 -10.62 -24.63 -18.11
C GLU A 250 -10.24 -23.33 -17.39
N LYS A 251 -10.65 -23.14 -16.13
CA LYS A 251 -10.25 -21.99 -15.31
C LYS A 251 -8.72 -21.95 -15.14
N LYS A 252 -8.09 -23.09 -14.88
CA LYS A 252 -6.63 -23.22 -14.79
C LYS A 252 -5.95 -22.84 -16.12
N ARG A 253 -6.49 -23.28 -17.27
CA ARG A 253 -5.98 -22.91 -18.60
C ARG A 253 -6.07 -21.39 -18.83
N LYS A 254 -7.24 -20.80 -18.59
CA LYS A 254 -7.44 -19.34 -18.73
C LYS A 254 -6.49 -18.53 -17.84
N MET A 255 -6.30 -18.96 -16.59
CA MET A 255 -5.34 -18.32 -15.68
C MET A 255 -3.90 -18.39 -16.20
N GLN A 256 -3.50 -19.52 -16.82
CA GLN A 256 -2.16 -19.65 -17.40
C GLN A 256 -1.98 -18.77 -18.64
N GLU A 257 -2.98 -18.70 -19.52
CA GLU A 257 -2.98 -17.80 -20.68
C GLU A 257 -2.89 -16.34 -20.25
N TRP A 258 -3.71 -15.93 -19.29
CA TRP A 258 -3.67 -14.57 -18.73
C TRP A 258 -2.30 -14.23 -18.14
N LYS A 259 -1.69 -15.14 -17.36
CA LYS A 259 -0.34 -14.94 -16.83
C LYS A 259 0.69 -14.77 -17.94
N SER A 260 0.62 -15.60 -18.99
CA SER A 260 1.52 -15.51 -20.14
C SER A 260 1.38 -14.15 -20.85
N ASP A 261 0.16 -13.71 -21.10
CA ASP A 261 -0.12 -12.43 -21.78
C ASP A 261 0.26 -11.22 -20.93
N TYR A 262 0.05 -11.29 -19.61
CA TYR A 262 0.52 -10.29 -18.65
C TYR A 262 2.05 -10.14 -18.72
N TRP A 263 2.79 -11.24 -18.61
CA TRP A 263 4.25 -11.19 -18.66
C TRP A 263 4.79 -10.75 -20.02
N LYS A 264 4.12 -11.11 -21.12
CA LYS A 264 4.47 -10.66 -22.46
C LYS A 264 4.29 -9.15 -22.61
N THR A 265 3.16 -8.61 -22.16
CA THR A 265 2.88 -7.17 -22.15
C THR A 265 3.87 -6.42 -21.27
N LYS A 266 4.15 -6.93 -20.07
CA LYS A 266 5.10 -6.34 -19.13
C LYS A 266 6.53 -6.32 -19.71
N SER A 267 6.95 -7.41 -20.36
CA SER A 267 8.25 -7.49 -21.05
C SER A 267 8.36 -6.45 -22.18
N GLN A 268 7.31 -6.29 -22.99
CA GLN A 268 7.31 -5.28 -24.06
C GLN A 268 7.40 -3.85 -23.51
N ASN A 269 6.75 -3.58 -22.38
CA ASN A 269 6.84 -2.27 -21.74
C ASN A 269 8.25 -1.98 -21.20
N TYR A 270 8.92 -2.98 -20.62
CA TYR A 270 10.32 -2.83 -20.21
C TYR A 270 11.26 -2.59 -21.38
N GLU A 271 11.04 -3.28 -22.51
CA GLU A 271 11.84 -3.09 -23.72
C GLU A 271 11.68 -1.65 -24.25
N LYS A 272 10.44 -1.16 -24.38
CA LYS A 272 10.15 0.23 -24.78
C LYS A 272 10.80 1.26 -23.85
N SER A 273 10.65 1.08 -22.53
CA SER A 273 11.25 1.99 -21.55
C SER A 273 12.79 1.98 -21.65
N SER A 274 13.40 0.80 -21.84
CA SER A 274 14.84 0.68 -22.05
C SER A 274 15.31 1.39 -23.34
N GLU A 275 14.55 1.29 -24.43
CA GLU A 275 14.84 2.00 -25.67
C GLU A 275 14.74 3.52 -25.51
N GLU A 276 13.73 4.02 -24.79
CA GLU A 276 13.58 5.43 -24.47
C GLU A 276 14.76 5.96 -23.63
N HIS A 277 15.17 5.21 -22.62
CA HIS A 277 16.34 5.55 -21.81
C HIS A 277 17.63 5.59 -22.64
N LYS A 278 17.81 4.63 -23.54
CA LYS A 278 18.96 4.60 -24.46
C LYS A 278 18.95 5.82 -25.39
N LYS A 279 17.80 6.13 -25.99
CA LYS A 279 17.64 7.30 -26.86
C LYS A 279 17.94 8.61 -26.11
N LYS A 280 17.40 8.77 -24.91
CA LYS A 280 17.68 9.95 -24.06
C LYS A 280 19.17 10.07 -23.74
N SER A 281 19.84 8.96 -23.44
CA SER A 281 21.28 8.95 -23.19
C SER A 281 22.10 9.33 -24.42
N GLU A 282 21.67 8.94 -25.63
CA GLU A 282 22.33 9.32 -26.89
C GLU A 282 22.13 10.82 -27.18
N ASP A 283 20.92 11.34 -26.94
CA ASP A 283 20.61 12.77 -27.08
C ASP A 283 21.43 13.63 -26.10
N ASP A 284 21.54 13.22 -24.83
CA ASP A 284 22.34 13.89 -23.82
C ASP A 284 23.82 13.87 -24.17
N LYS A 285 24.32 12.76 -24.71
CA LYS A 285 25.70 12.65 -25.22
C LYS A 285 25.95 13.60 -26.39
N ALA A 286 25.05 13.64 -27.37
CA ALA A 286 25.15 14.56 -28.50
C ALA A 286 25.11 16.03 -28.06
N LYS A 287 24.30 16.35 -27.05
CA LYS A 287 24.23 17.68 -26.45
C LYS A 287 25.56 18.04 -25.75
N ALA A 288 26.13 17.12 -24.98
CA ALA A 288 27.42 17.30 -24.32
C ALA A 288 28.56 17.53 -25.34
N GLU A 289 28.59 16.77 -26.43
CA GLU A 289 29.57 16.95 -27.52
C GLU A 289 29.46 18.33 -28.19
N ARG A 290 28.23 18.82 -28.41
CA ARG A 290 28.01 20.18 -28.93
C ARG A 290 28.55 21.25 -27.97
N TYR A 291 28.27 21.13 -26.67
CA TYR A 291 28.82 22.06 -25.68
C TYR A 291 30.34 22.00 -25.59
N ALA A 292 30.93 20.80 -25.64
CA ALA A 292 32.38 20.64 -25.65
C ALA A 292 33.02 21.32 -26.87
N LYS A 293 32.41 21.21 -28.06
CA LYS A 293 32.86 21.89 -29.27
C LYS A 293 32.82 23.41 -29.11
N ILE A 294 31.70 23.95 -28.62
CA ILE A 294 31.53 25.38 -28.35
C ILE A 294 32.60 25.86 -27.36
N ALA A 295 32.79 25.18 -26.23
CA ALA A 295 33.79 25.53 -25.22
C ALA A 295 35.21 25.55 -25.80
N SER A 296 35.56 24.57 -26.66
CA SER A 296 36.86 24.53 -27.33
C SER A 296 37.09 25.71 -28.29
N GLU A 297 36.04 26.18 -28.97
CA GLU A 297 36.13 27.36 -29.83
C GLU A 297 36.31 28.64 -29.02
N TYR A 298 35.62 28.78 -27.88
CA TYR A 298 35.81 29.90 -26.96
C TYR A 298 37.24 29.95 -26.40
N ALA A 299 37.79 28.81 -26.00
CA ALA A 299 39.18 28.71 -25.53
C ALA A 299 40.17 29.16 -26.62
N LYS A 300 40.02 28.65 -27.85
CA LYS A 300 40.86 29.06 -28.99
C LYS A 300 40.80 30.55 -29.30
N ARG A 301 39.64 31.20 -29.13
CA ARG A 301 39.51 32.65 -29.33
C ARG A 301 40.21 33.44 -28.23
N ARG A 302 40.08 33.00 -26.97
CA ARG A 302 40.75 33.62 -25.81
C ARG A 302 42.26 33.62 -25.95
N ASP A 303 42.84 32.50 -26.37
CA ASP A 303 44.30 32.38 -26.54
C ASP A 303 44.82 33.29 -27.67
N LYS A 304 44.06 33.41 -28.77
CA LYS A 304 44.39 34.33 -29.87
C LYS A 304 44.35 35.80 -29.43
N THR A 305 43.37 36.20 -28.61
CA THR A 305 43.30 37.58 -28.10
C THR A 305 44.39 37.89 -27.07
N SER A 306 44.82 36.91 -26.28
CA SER A 306 45.93 37.06 -25.33
C SER A 306 47.27 37.31 -26.03
N ALA A 307 47.51 36.62 -27.15
CA ALA A 307 48.72 36.80 -27.95
C ALA A 307 48.83 38.18 -28.62
N VAL A 308 47.73 38.90 -28.84
CA VAL A 308 47.69 40.23 -29.48
C VAL A 308 47.83 41.37 -28.45
N SER A 309 47.58 41.14 -27.16
CA SER A 309 47.72 42.16 -26.11
C SER A 309 49.14 42.37 -25.58
N ASN A 310 50.11 41.52 -25.95
CA ASN A 310 51.50 41.64 -25.47
C ASN A 310 52.43 42.49 -26.37
N SER A 311 51.90 43.27 -27.31
CA SER A 311 52.69 44.14 -28.20
C SER A 311 52.38 45.64 -28.09
N ILE A 312 51.68 46.08 -27.04
CA ILE A 312 51.55 47.52 -26.75
C ILE A 312 52.61 47.92 -25.71
N PRO A 313 53.60 48.77 -26.07
CA PRO A 313 54.59 49.24 -25.12
C PRO A 313 53.95 50.15 -24.07
N SER A 314 54.45 50.01 -22.84
CA SER A 314 54.08 50.77 -21.66
C SER A 314 53.91 52.26 -21.92
N ALA A 315 52.73 52.78 -21.58
CA ALA A 315 52.55 54.18 -21.23
C ALA A 315 51.94 54.23 -19.84
N SER A 316 52.74 54.68 -18.89
CA SER A 316 52.36 55.09 -17.55
C SER A 316 51.30 56.19 -17.62
N VAL A 317 50.16 55.98 -16.98
CA VAL A 317 49.19 57.05 -16.70
C VAL A 317 48.74 56.90 -15.25
N ASP A 318 48.85 58.02 -14.55
CA ASP A 318 48.55 58.31 -13.16
C ASP A 318 47.10 58.02 -12.73
N GLU A 319 46.94 57.98 -11.41
CA GLU A 319 45.69 57.91 -10.64
C GLU A 319 44.59 58.86 -11.12
N GLU A 320 43.33 58.42 -11.15
CA GLU A 320 42.21 59.18 -10.58
C GLU A 320 40.95 58.31 -10.35
N SER A 321 40.39 58.45 -9.15
CA SER A 321 39.05 58.19 -8.63
C SER A 321 37.91 57.69 -9.55
N GLY A 322 37.03 56.86 -8.97
CA GLY A 322 35.59 56.93 -9.29
C GLY A 322 34.80 55.63 -9.19
N ASP A 323 34.08 55.50 -8.07
CA ASP A 323 32.70 55.02 -7.94
C ASP A 323 32.16 53.79 -8.72
N GLY A 324 31.62 52.86 -7.94
CA GLY A 324 30.29 52.28 -8.22
C GLY A 324 30.24 50.77 -8.51
N PRO A 325 29.60 49.94 -7.66
CA PRO A 325 29.27 48.57 -8.01
C PRO A 325 28.11 48.54 -9.03
N PRO A 326 28.15 47.68 -10.08
CA PRO A 326 27.13 47.67 -11.10
C PRO A 326 25.81 47.05 -10.59
N ALA A 327 24.73 47.72 -10.96
CA ALA A 327 23.35 47.45 -10.60
C ALA A 327 22.88 46.03 -10.96
N LYS A 328 22.03 45.51 -10.06
CA LYS A 328 21.18 44.32 -10.24
C LYS A 328 20.35 44.48 -11.52
N ARG A 329 20.60 43.64 -12.53
CA ARG A 329 19.66 43.46 -13.66
C ARG A 329 18.47 42.62 -13.16
N ALA A 330 17.33 43.27 -13.05
CA ALA A 330 16.04 42.62 -12.98
C ALA A 330 15.84 41.75 -14.24
N ARG A 331 15.41 40.50 -14.06
CA ARG A 331 14.84 39.69 -15.12
C ARG A 331 13.43 40.20 -15.38
N ASN A 332 13.16 40.57 -16.63
CA ASN A 332 11.81 40.70 -17.14
C ASN A 332 11.21 39.30 -17.23
N ASP A 333 10.13 39.05 -16.51
CA ASP A 333 9.21 37.96 -16.79
C ASP A 333 8.30 38.41 -17.93
N GLU A 334 8.52 37.85 -19.11
CA GLU A 334 7.64 37.99 -20.26
C GLU A 334 6.75 36.74 -20.30
N SER A 335 5.57 36.86 -19.68
CA SER A 335 4.52 35.84 -19.76
C SER A 335 3.90 35.88 -21.15
N VAL A 336 4.31 34.94 -22.01
CA VAL A 336 3.63 34.64 -23.27
C VAL A 336 2.36 33.86 -22.98
N ALA A 337 1.25 34.43 -23.42
CA ALA A 337 -0.09 33.87 -23.44
C ALA A 337 -0.16 32.58 -24.27
N THR A 338 -0.94 31.61 -23.81
CA THR A 338 -1.52 30.58 -24.67
C THR A 338 -3.01 30.83 -24.79
N GLU A 339 -3.43 31.03 -26.04
CA GLU A 339 -4.79 31.16 -26.53
C GLU A 339 -5.67 29.99 -26.08
N GLU A 340 -6.88 30.34 -25.65
CA GLU A 340 -8.03 29.47 -25.49
C GLU A 340 -8.88 29.63 -26.75
N THR A 341 -8.87 28.64 -27.64
CA THR A 341 -9.81 28.55 -28.76
C THR A 341 -11.08 27.85 -28.28
N ALA A 342 -12.19 28.58 -28.38
CA ALA A 342 -13.56 28.08 -28.32
C ALA A 342 -13.94 27.29 -29.58
#